data_AF-A0A3D0P9J0-F1
#
_entry.id   AF-A0A3D0P9J0-F1
#
_cell.length_a   1.000
_cell.length_b   1.000
_cell.length_c   1.000
_cell.angle_alpha   90.00
_cell.angle_beta   90.00
_cell.angle_gamma   90.00
#
_symmetry.space_group_name_H-M   'P 1'
#
loop_
_entity.id
_entity.type
_entity.pdbx_description
1 polymer ?
#
loop_
_entity_poly.entity_id
_entity_poly.type
_entity_poly.pdbx_seq_one_letter_code
_entity_poly.pdbx_strand_id
1 'polypeptide(L)'
;MSRRALLEHNSGEWHGLFIRLDHAGVEQTRFNTVLRVHDEADQVVAALTDCSTGQTRTMRFGELPAAMQVDPAGHWSLGPDPFTPWNWNYELCLTVGQQRRRLIVRGNSGGLHSLVMVQEARAGIPLEEPETPLRCSIESHGDRHCWSVQPDLQMLLDGRNCSLQWQQTNGTWLAIKRHYGADGALLALPSAAAAGAAHPAEWQH
;
A
#
# COMPACT_ATOMS: atom_id res chain seq x y z
N MET A 1 2.56 -5.38 19.51
CA MET A 1 1.09 -5.17 19.56
C MET A 1 0.49 -5.16 18.14
N SER A 2 0.83 -6.12 17.27
CA SER A 2 0.69 -5.91 15.82
C SER A 2 0.05 -7.08 15.05
N ARG A 3 0.20 -8.35 15.49
CA ARG A 3 -0.42 -9.52 14.84
C ARG A 3 -1.94 -9.55 15.00
N ARG A 4 -2.43 -9.26 16.20
CA ARG A 4 -3.86 -9.21 16.52
C ARG A 4 -4.59 -8.20 15.65
N ALA A 5 -4.09 -6.96 15.60
CA ALA A 5 -4.66 -5.90 14.75
C ALA A 5 -4.62 -6.27 13.27
N LEU A 6 -3.52 -6.87 12.80
CA LEU A 6 -3.45 -7.36 11.42
C LEU A 6 -4.59 -8.35 11.12
N LEU A 7 -4.73 -9.40 11.94
CA LEU A 7 -5.76 -10.43 11.73
C LEU A 7 -7.18 -9.90 11.89
N GLU A 8 -7.43 -9.08 12.91
CA GLU A 8 -8.73 -8.46 13.18
C GLU A 8 -9.27 -7.70 11.96
N HIS A 9 -8.40 -6.94 11.29
CA HIS A 9 -8.81 -6.09 10.17
C HIS A 9 -8.57 -6.70 8.79
N ASN A 10 -7.60 -7.60 8.63
CA ASN A 10 -7.16 -8.08 7.31
C ASN A 10 -7.45 -9.56 7.05
N SER A 11 -7.87 -10.36 8.04
CA SER A 11 -8.27 -11.77 7.82
C SER A 11 -9.51 -11.91 6.94
N GLY A 12 -9.78 -13.08 6.38
CA GLY A 12 -10.86 -13.38 5.45
C GLY A 12 -10.43 -13.26 3.97
N GLU A 13 -11.44 -13.28 3.10
CA GLU A 13 -11.25 -13.20 1.65
C GLU A 13 -11.38 -11.75 1.17
N TRP A 14 -10.50 -11.37 0.25
CA TRP A 14 -10.46 -10.06 -0.41
C TRP A 14 -10.43 -10.27 -1.92
N HIS A 15 -11.38 -9.67 -2.62
CA HIS A 15 -11.45 -9.64 -4.07
C HIS A 15 -10.85 -8.33 -4.53
N GLY A 16 -9.89 -8.38 -5.45
CA GLY A 16 -9.18 -7.17 -5.84
C GLY A 16 -8.73 -7.12 -7.28
N LEU A 17 -8.39 -5.90 -7.70
CA LEU A 17 -7.81 -5.57 -9.00
C LEU A 17 -6.39 -5.06 -8.78
N PHE A 18 -5.42 -5.72 -9.40
CA PHE A 18 -4.04 -5.28 -9.45
C PHE A 18 -3.82 -4.52 -10.75
N ILE A 19 -3.30 -3.30 -10.67
CA ILE A 19 -2.92 -2.47 -11.83
C ILE A 19 -1.44 -2.15 -11.70
N ARG A 20 -0.64 -2.63 -12.65
CA ARG A 20 0.80 -2.34 -12.71
C ARG A 20 1.03 -1.13 -13.59
N LEU A 21 1.69 -0.14 -13.02
CA LEU A 21 2.13 1.11 -13.65
C LEU A 21 3.65 1.07 -13.83
N ASP A 22 4.13 1.66 -14.91
CA ASP A 22 5.56 1.91 -15.11
C ASP A 22 6.04 3.16 -14.34
N HIS A 23 7.31 3.51 -14.52
CA HIS A 23 7.94 4.69 -13.94
C HIS A 23 7.37 6.04 -14.45
N ALA A 24 6.58 6.02 -15.53
CA ALA A 24 5.89 7.20 -16.05
C ALA A 24 4.43 7.29 -15.57
N GLY A 25 3.98 6.35 -14.73
CA GLY A 25 2.61 6.31 -14.21
C GLY A 25 1.59 5.86 -15.24
N VAL A 26 2.02 5.11 -16.27
CA VAL A 26 1.13 4.55 -17.28
C VAL A 26 0.93 3.07 -17.03
N GLU A 27 -0.34 2.66 -17.04
CA GLU A 27 -0.70 1.25 -16.92
C GLU A 27 -0.07 0.38 -18.01
N GLN A 28 0.52 -0.72 -17.56
CA GLN A 28 1.10 -1.77 -18.39
C GLN A 28 0.19 -2.99 -18.45
N THR A 29 -0.36 -3.39 -17.30
CA THR A 29 -1.18 -4.59 -17.14
C THR A 29 -2.14 -4.44 -15.98
N ARG A 30 -3.32 -5.05 -16.08
CA ARG A 30 -4.24 -5.26 -14.96
C ARG A 30 -4.71 -6.71 -14.88
N PHE A 31 -5.00 -7.20 -13.68
CA PHE A 31 -5.56 -8.53 -13.46
C PHE A 31 -6.33 -8.61 -12.14
N ASN A 32 -7.37 -9.46 -12.14
CA ASN A 32 -8.18 -9.72 -10.95
C ASN A 32 -7.50 -10.75 -10.05
N THR A 33 -7.72 -10.61 -8.74
CA THR A 33 -7.13 -11.45 -7.72
C THR A 33 -8.10 -11.77 -6.60
N VAL A 34 -7.84 -12.87 -5.91
CA VAL A 34 -8.44 -13.19 -4.61
C VAL A 34 -7.31 -13.41 -3.60
N LEU A 35 -7.30 -12.62 -2.52
CA LEU A 35 -6.38 -12.81 -1.39
C LEU A 35 -7.14 -13.37 -0.19
N ARG A 36 -6.76 -14.57 0.26
CA ARG A 36 -7.26 -15.16 1.51
C ARG A 36 -6.21 -15.00 2.60
N VAL A 37 -6.63 -14.41 3.72
CA VAL A 37 -5.77 -14.25 4.90
C VAL A 37 -6.45 -14.95 6.07
N HIS A 38 -5.78 -15.90 6.71
CA HIS A 38 -6.35 -16.60 7.85
C HIS A 38 -5.27 -17.00 8.85
N ASP A 39 -5.69 -17.34 10.07
CA ASP A 39 -4.83 -17.92 11.09
C ASP A 39 -4.94 -19.45 10.99
N GLU A 40 -3.81 -20.14 10.88
CA GLU A 40 -3.72 -21.59 10.78
C GLU A 40 -2.51 -22.08 11.57
N ALA A 41 -2.74 -22.90 12.60
CA ALA A 41 -1.67 -23.43 13.46
C ALA A 41 -0.70 -22.35 13.96
N ASP A 42 -1.26 -21.26 14.50
CA ASP A 42 -0.54 -20.08 15.00
C ASP A 42 0.26 -19.31 13.92
N GLN A 43 0.04 -19.60 12.64
CA GLN A 43 0.62 -18.87 11.52
C GLN A 43 -0.43 -18.04 10.80
N VAL A 44 -0.07 -16.79 10.49
CA VAL A 44 -0.81 -16.02 9.51
C VAL A 44 -0.45 -16.57 8.13
N VAL A 45 -1.47 -17.03 7.41
CA VAL A 45 -1.36 -17.54 6.05
C VAL A 45 -2.03 -16.52 5.13
N ALA A 46 -1.28 -16.04 4.13
CA ALA A 46 -1.78 -15.17 3.08
C ALA A 46 -1.61 -15.86 1.72
N ALA A 47 -2.72 -16.19 1.06
CA ALA A 47 -2.74 -16.88 -0.23
C ALA A 47 -3.38 -15.99 -1.31
N LEU A 48 -2.57 -15.50 -2.24
CA LEU A 48 -2.98 -14.66 -3.36
C LEU A 48 -3.16 -15.53 -4.61
N THR A 49 -4.36 -15.53 -5.16
CA THR A 49 -4.70 -16.22 -6.42
C THR A 49 -4.88 -15.18 -7.53
N ASP A 50 -4.21 -15.38 -8.65
CA ASP A 50 -4.49 -14.67 -9.90
C ASP A 50 -5.67 -15.34 -10.60
N CYS A 51 -6.76 -14.61 -10.80
CA CYS A 51 -8.00 -15.16 -11.36
C CYS A 51 -7.88 -15.51 -12.84
N SER A 52 -6.93 -14.93 -13.56
CA SER A 52 -6.74 -15.20 -14.99
C SER A 52 -5.99 -16.52 -15.25
N THR A 53 -5.06 -16.86 -14.36
CA THR A 53 -4.22 -18.05 -14.48
C THR A 53 -4.59 -19.17 -13.52
N GLY A 54 -5.35 -18.87 -12.46
CA GLY A 54 -5.63 -19.77 -11.34
C GLY A 54 -4.41 -20.02 -10.44
N GLN A 55 -3.25 -19.42 -10.73
CA GLN A 55 -2.05 -19.64 -9.94
C GLN A 55 -2.18 -18.97 -8.57
N THR A 56 -1.80 -19.72 -7.53
CA THR A 56 -1.82 -19.24 -6.15
C THR A 56 -0.40 -19.15 -5.58
N ARG A 57 -0.08 -18.03 -4.96
CA ARG A 57 1.15 -17.82 -4.20
C ARG A 57 0.79 -17.66 -2.73
N THR A 58 1.53 -18.36 -1.86
CA THR A 58 1.25 -18.38 -0.42
C THR A 58 2.45 -17.90 0.36
N MET A 59 2.20 -17.05 1.35
CA MET A 59 3.16 -16.63 2.38
C MET A 59 2.65 -17.08 3.75
N ARG A 60 3.55 -17.50 4.63
CA ARG A 60 3.25 -17.93 6.00
C ARG A 60 4.24 -17.31 6.97
N PHE A 61 3.75 -16.84 8.11
CA PHE A 61 4.60 -16.35 9.20
C PHE A 61 3.89 -16.54 10.55
N GLY A 62 4.63 -16.94 11.59
CA GLY A 62 4.10 -17.03 12.95
C GLY A 62 4.02 -15.65 13.59
N GLU A 63 5.20 -15.07 13.83
CA GLU A 63 5.36 -13.67 14.21
C GLU A 63 5.39 -12.77 12.99
N LEU A 64 5.02 -11.50 13.18
CA LEU A 64 5.11 -10.52 12.09
C LEU A 64 6.56 -10.37 11.62
N PRO A 65 6.79 -10.25 10.30
CA PRO A 65 8.11 -9.90 9.80
C PRO A 65 8.64 -8.65 10.50
N ALA A 66 9.91 -8.66 10.92
CA ALA A 66 10.50 -7.57 11.70
C ALA A 66 10.34 -6.19 11.00
N ALA A 67 10.39 -6.18 9.68
CA ALA A 67 10.25 -4.96 8.89
C ALA A 67 8.80 -4.55 8.60
N MET A 68 7.81 -5.32 9.08
CA MET A 68 6.39 -5.02 8.99
C MET A 68 5.95 -4.21 10.19
N GLN A 69 5.24 -3.11 9.94
CA GLN A 69 4.63 -2.30 10.98
C GLN A 69 3.13 -2.26 10.75
N VAL A 70 2.35 -2.46 11.81
CA VAL A 70 0.88 -2.50 11.79
C VAL A 70 0.39 -1.54 12.87
N ASP A 71 -0.53 -0.66 12.50
CA ASP A 71 -1.17 0.25 13.46
C ASP A 71 -2.43 -0.39 14.09
N PRO A 72 -2.98 0.20 15.16
CA PRO A 72 -4.17 -0.35 15.81
C PRO A 72 -5.43 -0.40 14.94
N ALA A 73 -5.51 0.39 13.86
CA ALA A 73 -6.63 0.40 12.92
C ALA A 73 -6.48 -0.66 11.81
N GLY A 74 -5.40 -1.45 11.85
CA GLY A 74 -5.13 -2.52 10.89
C GLY A 74 -4.53 -2.04 9.58
N HIS A 75 -4.12 -0.78 9.49
CA HIS A 75 -3.26 -0.30 8.42
C HIS A 75 -1.84 -0.82 8.63
N TRP A 76 -1.11 -1.04 7.55
CA TRP A 76 0.23 -1.61 7.67
C TRP A 76 1.17 -1.18 6.55
N SER A 77 2.47 -1.24 6.87
CA SER A 77 3.54 -1.08 5.90
C SER A 77 4.57 -2.20 6.04
N LEU A 78 5.17 -2.58 4.93
CA LEU A 78 6.24 -3.57 4.82
C LEU A 78 7.29 -3.06 3.84
N GLY A 79 8.57 -3.36 4.10
CA GLY A 79 9.67 -3.00 3.21
C GLY A 79 11.03 -3.31 3.85
N PRO A 80 12.13 -2.77 3.32
CA PRO A 80 13.47 -2.92 3.89
C PRO A 80 13.56 -2.44 5.34
N ASP A 81 14.37 -3.12 6.13
CA ASP A 81 14.85 -2.64 7.43
C ASP A 81 16.25 -3.25 7.66
N PRO A 82 17.34 -2.47 7.53
CA PRO A 82 17.38 -1.04 7.17
C PRO A 82 17.10 -0.79 5.68
N PHE A 83 16.90 0.47 5.31
CA PHE A 83 16.83 0.90 3.91
C PHE A 83 18.19 0.78 3.20
N THR A 84 18.18 0.33 1.94
CA THR A 84 19.33 0.42 1.03
C THR A 84 18.87 0.95 -0.34
N PRO A 85 19.66 1.80 -1.02
CA PRO A 85 19.22 2.44 -2.25
C PRO A 85 19.27 1.52 -3.48
N TRP A 86 20.00 0.41 -3.45
CA TRP A 86 20.29 -0.39 -4.64
C TRP A 86 19.08 -1.13 -5.21
N ASN A 87 18.25 -1.70 -4.34
CA ASN A 87 16.98 -2.33 -4.69
C ASN A 87 16.09 -2.25 -3.45
N TRP A 88 14.94 -1.61 -3.59
CA TRP A 88 14.00 -1.44 -2.50
C TRP A 88 12.57 -1.70 -2.98
N ASN A 89 11.74 -2.20 -2.07
CA ASN A 89 10.34 -2.43 -2.30
C ASN A 89 9.52 -2.07 -1.05
N TYR A 90 8.46 -1.31 -1.22
CA TYR A 90 7.51 -1.00 -0.18
C TYR A 90 6.17 -1.63 -0.51
N GLU A 91 5.46 -2.05 0.51
CA GLU A 91 4.05 -2.34 0.43
C GLU A 91 3.35 -1.56 1.54
N LEU A 92 2.38 -0.74 1.17
CA LEU A 92 1.59 0.07 2.09
C LEU A 92 0.12 -0.27 1.92
N CYS A 93 -0.64 -0.36 3.01
CA CYS A 93 -2.05 -0.71 3.01
C CYS A 93 -2.84 0.17 3.97
N LEU A 94 -3.89 0.81 3.44
CA LEU A 94 -4.96 1.42 4.22
C LEU A 94 -6.19 0.52 4.13
N THR A 95 -6.73 0.14 5.29
CA THR A 95 -7.89 -0.77 5.44
C THR A 95 -9.03 -0.01 6.11
N VAL A 96 -10.15 0.19 5.42
CA VAL A 96 -11.30 0.92 5.93
C VAL A 96 -12.56 0.05 5.79
N GLY A 97 -13.02 -0.48 6.91
CA GLY A 97 -14.16 -1.38 6.95
C GLY A 97 -13.96 -2.59 6.02
N GLN A 98 -14.78 -2.67 4.97
CA GLN A 98 -14.80 -3.79 4.02
C GLN A 98 -14.01 -3.53 2.73
N GLN A 99 -13.23 -2.44 2.68
CA GLN A 99 -12.40 -2.08 1.56
C GLN A 99 -10.98 -1.79 2.02
N ARG A 100 -10.02 -1.95 1.11
CA ARG A 100 -8.66 -1.48 1.32
C ARG A 100 -8.02 -1.02 0.01
N ARG A 101 -6.98 -0.21 0.17
CA ARG A 101 -6.11 0.26 -0.90
C ARG A 101 -4.70 -0.11 -0.53
N ARG A 102 -3.97 -0.72 -1.48
CA ARG A 102 -2.56 -1.05 -1.31
C ARG A 102 -1.73 -0.51 -2.46
N LEU A 103 -0.51 -0.14 -2.14
CA LEU A 103 0.51 0.20 -3.12
C LEU A 103 1.72 -0.69 -2.90
N ILE A 104 2.20 -1.32 -3.98
CA ILE A 104 3.50 -1.97 -4.00
C ILE A 104 4.43 -1.11 -4.85
N VAL A 105 5.40 -0.48 -4.20
CA VAL A 105 6.32 0.48 -4.81
C VAL A 105 7.68 -0.19 -4.92
N ARG A 106 8.31 -0.16 -6.09
CA ARG A 106 9.65 -0.72 -6.29
C ARG A 106 10.54 0.30 -6.96
N GLY A 107 11.80 0.33 -6.53
CA GLY A 107 12.81 1.17 -7.15
C GLY A 107 14.22 0.73 -6.82
N ASN A 108 15.15 1.54 -7.28
CA ASN A 108 16.58 1.36 -7.10
C ASN A 108 17.25 2.73 -6.97
N SER A 109 18.56 2.80 -7.17
CA SER A 109 19.33 4.04 -7.05
C SER A 109 18.96 5.08 -8.10
N GLY A 110 18.28 4.69 -9.18
CA GLY A 110 17.74 5.57 -10.21
C GLY A 110 16.30 6.04 -9.93
N GLY A 111 15.72 5.72 -8.78
CA GLY A 111 14.37 6.11 -8.41
C GLY A 111 13.33 5.00 -8.57
N LEU A 112 12.07 5.39 -8.72
CA LEU A 112 10.95 4.47 -8.86
C LEU A 112 11.00 3.75 -10.21
N HIS A 113 10.89 2.42 -10.17
CA HIS A 113 10.89 1.56 -11.35
C HIS A 113 9.49 1.05 -11.70
N SER A 114 8.69 0.68 -10.69
CA SER A 114 7.32 0.24 -10.91
C SER A 114 6.44 0.51 -9.70
N LEU A 115 5.18 0.83 -9.96
CA LEU A 115 4.14 0.98 -8.97
C LEU A 115 3.02 -0.03 -9.26
N VAL A 116 2.54 -0.74 -8.26
CA VAL A 116 1.32 -1.55 -8.39
C VAL A 116 0.27 -0.96 -7.47
N MET A 117 -0.83 -0.51 -8.06
CA MET A 117 -2.03 -0.13 -7.33
C MET A 117 -2.90 -1.38 -7.15
N VAL A 118 -3.39 -1.56 -5.93
CA VAL A 118 -4.30 -2.63 -5.59
C VAL A 118 -5.52 -2.04 -4.91
N GLN A 119 -6.68 -2.29 -5.47
CA GLN A 119 -7.95 -2.06 -4.81
C GLN A 119 -8.60 -3.39 -4.45
N GLU A 120 -9.06 -3.50 -3.22
CA GLU A 120 -9.62 -4.74 -2.69
C GLU A 120 -10.87 -4.44 -1.87
N ALA A 121 -11.83 -5.35 -1.94
CA ALA A 121 -13.02 -5.34 -1.13
C ALA A 121 -13.43 -6.75 -0.73
N ARG A 122 -14.30 -6.84 0.27
CA ARG A 122 -14.97 -8.12 0.59
C ARG A 122 -15.94 -8.52 -0.52
N ALA A 123 -16.25 -9.81 -0.58
CA ALA A 123 -17.26 -10.32 -1.51
C ALA A 123 -18.57 -9.53 -1.40
N GLY A 124 -19.13 -9.13 -2.55
CA GLY A 124 -20.38 -8.36 -2.63
C GLY A 124 -20.24 -6.85 -2.36
N ILE A 125 -19.06 -6.36 -1.99
CA ILE A 125 -18.79 -4.93 -1.87
C ILE A 125 -18.30 -4.42 -3.23
N PRO A 126 -19.00 -3.45 -3.86
CA PRO A 126 -18.58 -2.93 -5.15
C PRO A 126 -17.27 -2.14 -5.01
N LEU A 127 -16.39 -2.33 -6.00
CA LEU A 127 -15.25 -1.47 -6.26
C LEU A 127 -15.54 -0.68 -7.53
N GLU A 128 -15.25 0.62 -7.50
CA GLU A 128 -15.23 1.43 -8.71
C GLU A 128 -14.05 0.98 -9.57
N GLU A 129 -14.30 0.74 -10.86
CA GLU A 129 -13.22 0.37 -11.77
C GLU A 129 -12.46 1.61 -12.22
N PRO A 130 -11.12 1.65 -12.05
CA PRO A 130 -10.29 2.74 -12.54
C PRO A 130 -10.32 2.80 -14.07
N GLU A 131 -10.12 4.02 -14.59
CA GLU A 131 -10.00 4.26 -16.04
C GLU A 131 -9.00 3.30 -16.70
N THR A 132 -9.24 2.97 -17.98
CA THR A 132 -8.39 2.04 -18.75
C THR A 132 -7.88 2.71 -20.03
N PRO A 133 -6.56 2.90 -20.20
CA PRO A 133 -5.50 2.64 -19.22
C PRO A 133 -5.52 3.66 -18.08
N LEU A 134 -5.14 3.24 -16.87
CA LEU A 134 -4.90 4.14 -15.76
C LEU A 134 -3.66 4.99 -16.05
N ARG A 135 -3.76 6.30 -15.81
CA ARG A 135 -2.67 7.27 -15.98
C ARG A 135 -2.57 8.16 -14.76
N CYS A 136 -1.44 8.11 -14.07
CA CYS A 136 -1.18 8.97 -12.92
C CYS A 136 -0.75 10.37 -13.37
N SER A 137 -1.14 11.38 -12.59
CA SER A 137 -0.45 12.67 -12.60
C SER A 137 0.73 12.61 -11.62
N ILE A 138 1.87 13.15 -12.01
CA ILE A 138 3.10 13.15 -11.20
C ILE A 138 3.61 14.58 -11.07
N GLU A 139 3.64 15.08 -9.84
CA GLU A 139 4.20 16.39 -9.49
C GLU A 139 5.51 16.17 -8.75
N SER A 140 6.58 16.85 -9.18
CA SER A 140 7.94 16.63 -8.67
C SER A 140 8.58 17.93 -8.21
N HIS A 141 9.14 17.93 -7.01
CA HIS A 141 9.87 19.07 -6.43
C HIS A 141 11.10 18.54 -5.68
N GLY A 142 12.27 18.67 -6.31
CA GLY A 142 13.49 18.01 -5.82
C GLY A 142 13.32 16.48 -5.80
N ASP A 143 13.69 15.84 -4.69
CA ASP A 143 13.60 14.39 -4.48
C ASP A 143 12.20 13.91 -4.05
N ARG A 144 11.23 14.84 -3.99
CA ARG A 144 9.85 14.59 -3.59
C ARG A 144 8.97 14.49 -4.82
N HIS A 145 8.24 13.37 -4.91
CA HIS A 145 7.30 13.06 -5.98
C HIS A 145 5.92 12.76 -5.39
N CYS A 146 4.92 13.52 -5.80
CA CYS A 146 3.51 13.24 -5.53
C CYS A 146 2.90 12.54 -6.74
N TRP A 147 2.37 11.34 -6.54
CA TRP A 147 1.69 10.55 -7.55
C TRP A 147 0.20 10.53 -7.24
N SER A 148 -0.59 11.21 -8.06
CA SER A 148 -2.05 11.12 -8.04
C SER A 148 -2.45 9.89 -8.81
N VAL A 149 -2.67 8.80 -8.07
CA VAL A 149 -2.99 7.48 -8.64
C VAL A 149 -4.45 7.42 -9.06
N GLN A 150 -5.34 7.98 -8.26
CA GLN A 150 -6.75 8.24 -8.55
C GLN A 150 -7.17 9.57 -7.90
N PRO A 151 -8.35 10.13 -8.18
CA PRO A 151 -8.81 11.36 -7.53
C PRO A 151 -8.80 11.30 -6.00
N ASP A 152 -9.07 10.13 -5.42
CA ASP A 152 -9.10 9.89 -3.98
C ASP A 152 -7.81 9.22 -3.44
N LEU A 153 -6.85 8.86 -4.29
CA LEU A 153 -5.72 8.00 -3.91
C LEU A 153 -4.39 8.58 -4.36
N GLN A 154 -3.49 8.80 -3.40
CA GLN A 154 -2.19 9.39 -3.64
C GLN A 154 -1.06 8.59 -3.02
N MET A 155 0.09 8.65 -3.68
CA MET A 155 1.36 8.23 -3.13
C MET A 155 2.30 9.42 -3.04
N LEU A 156 2.97 9.58 -1.91
CA LEU A 156 4.09 10.49 -1.78
C LEU A 156 5.37 9.69 -1.62
N LEU A 157 6.35 9.93 -2.48
CA LEU A 157 7.71 9.43 -2.37
C LEU A 157 8.62 10.61 -2.07
N ASP A 158 9.39 10.55 -1.00
CA ASP A 158 10.28 11.62 -0.54
C ASP A 158 11.63 11.00 -0.16
N GLY A 159 12.54 10.96 -1.14
CA GLY A 159 13.77 10.17 -1.07
C GLY A 159 13.46 8.70 -0.77
N ARG A 160 13.85 8.23 0.42
CA ARG A 160 13.59 6.85 0.89
C ARG A 160 12.23 6.65 1.55
N ASN A 161 11.50 7.72 1.85
CA ASN A 161 10.24 7.65 2.58
C ASN A 161 9.07 7.53 1.63
N CYS A 162 8.06 6.75 2.00
CA CYS A 162 6.88 6.57 1.17
C CYS A 162 5.61 6.63 2.02
N SER A 163 4.59 7.34 1.54
CA SER A 163 3.25 7.29 2.13
C SER A 163 2.19 6.97 1.10
N LEU A 164 1.17 6.24 1.55
CA LEU A 164 -0.09 6.04 0.85
C LEU A 164 -1.16 6.90 1.55
N GLN A 165 -1.93 7.63 0.76
CA GLN A 165 -2.98 8.52 1.22
C GLN A 165 -4.28 8.19 0.49
N TRP A 166 -5.39 8.10 1.23
CA TRP A 166 -6.70 7.77 0.69
C TRP A 166 -7.80 8.64 1.27
N GLN A 167 -8.48 9.40 0.42
CA GLN A 167 -9.63 10.21 0.77
C GLN A 167 -10.86 9.34 0.97
N GLN A 168 -11.52 9.54 2.10
CA GLN A 168 -12.77 8.88 2.45
C GLN A 168 -13.94 9.68 1.86
N THR A 169 -15.11 9.06 1.75
CA THR A 169 -16.33 9.69 1.18
C THR A 169 -16.80 10.93 1.95
N ASN A 170 -16.41 11.08 3.21
CA ASN A 170 -16.66 12.27 4.03
C ASN A 170 -15.62 13.40 3.81
N GLY A 171 -14.71 13.24 2.84
CA GLY A 171 -13.64 14.18 2.51
C GLY A 171 -12.37 14.07 3.36
N THR A 172 -12.38 13.24 4.43
CA THR A 172 -11.23 13.05 5.32
C THR A 172 -10.13 12.25 4.64
N TRP A 173 -8.87 12.65 4.82
CA TRP A 173 -7.74 11.89 4.29
C TRP A 173 -7.12 10.99 5.36
N LEU A 174 -7.01 9.71 5.03
CA LEU A 174 -6.21 8.76 5.81
C LEU A 174 -4.83 8.64 5.19
N ALA A 175 -3.80 8.49 6.01
CA ALA A 175 -2.44 8.32 5.54
C ALA A 175 -1.68 7.27 6.37
N ILE A 176 -0.90 6.44 5.69
CA ILE A 176 0.12 5.61 6.31
C ILE A 176 1.48 5.94 5.70
N LYS A 177 2.50 6.14 6.54
CA LYS A 177 3.85 6.54 6.11
C LYS A 177 4.89 5.55 6.62
N ARG A 178 5.67 4.99 5.70
CA ARG A 178 6.91 4.28 6.01
C ARG A 178 8.06 5.28 6.00
N HIS A 179 8.74 5.41 7.13
CA HIS A 179 9.71 6.49 7.38
C HIS A 179 11.05 5.93 7.87
N TYR A 180 12.14 6.51 7.41
CA TYR A 180 13.49 6.09 7.74
C TYR A 180 14.33 7.25 8.27
N GLY A 181 15.13 6.98 9.30
CA GLY A 181 16.07 7.93 9.89
C GLY A 181 17.26 8.20 8.98
N ALA A 182 18.10 9.19 9.32
CA ALA A 182 19.26 9.63 8.53
C ALA A 182 20.17 8.46 8.10
N ASP A 183 20.37 7.50 9.00
CA ASP A 183 21.17 6.28 8.88
C ASP A 183 20.50 5.15 8.08
N GLY A 184 19.23 5.32 7.67
CA GLY A 184 18.45 4.30 6.98
C GLY A 184 17.73 3.33 7.91
N ALA A 185 17.79 3.52 9.23
CA ALA A 185 17.03 2.72 10.17
C ALA A 185 15.52 2.99 10.02
N LEU A 186 14.70 1.94 10.08
CA LEU A 186 13.25 2.08 10.07
C LEU A 186 12.77 2.79 11.34
N LEU A 187 12.08 3.91 11.18
CA LEU A 187 11.46 4.63 12.30
C LEU A 187 10.10 4.02 12.62
N ALA A 188 9.66 4.19 13.87
CA ALA A 188 8.36 3.71 14.31
C ALA A 188 7.24 4.27 13.42
N LEU A 189 6.28 3.41 13.07
CA LEU A 189 5.10 3.81 12.31
C LEU A 189 4.33 4.87 13.10
N PRO A 190 4.14 6.08 12.55
CA PRO A 190 3.19 7.03 13.11
C PRO A 190 1.81 6.38 13.08
N SER A 191 0.99 6.55 14.14
CA SER A 191 -0.42 6.17 14.04
C SER A 191 -0.99 6.83 12.80
N ALA A 192 -1.71 6.10 11.95
CA ALA A 192 -2.39 6.74 10.84
C ALA A 192 -3.33 7.79 11.43
N ALA A 193 -3.10 9.02 11.05
CA ALA A 193 -3.98 10.12 11.44
C ALA A 193 -5.01 10.28 10.32
N ALA A 194 -6.26 10.47 10.73
CA ALA A 194 -7.17 11.26 9.92
C ALA A 194 -6.59 12.68 9.89
N ALA A 195 -5.92 13.05 8.81
CA ALA A 195 -5.81 14.46 8.48
C ALA A 195 -7.25 14.88 8.13
N GLY A 196 -7.73 16.02 8.65
CA GLY A 196 -9.11 16.46 8.45
C GLY A 196 -9.48 16.65 6.96
N ALA A 197 -10.50 17.44 6.66
CA ALA A 197 -10.88 17.69 5.26
C ALA A 197 -9.78 18.39 4.42
N ALA A 198 -8.69 18.86 5.05
CA ALA A 198 -7.53 19.42 4.36
C ALA A 198 -6.73 18.33 3.64
N HIS A 199 -6.45 18.59 2.37
CA HIS A 199 -5.65 17.71 1.53
C HIS A 199 -4.23 17.57 2.12
N PRO A 200 -3.73 16.36 2.39
CA PRO A 200 -2.46 16.16 3.09
C PRO A 200 -1.23 16.57 2.25
N ALA A 201 -1.40 16.87 0.97
CA ALA A 201 -0.42 17.63 0.18
C ALA A 201 -0.51 19.14 0.43
N GLU A 202 -0.57 19.59 1.68
CA GLU A 202 -0.17 20.95 1.99
C GLU A 202 1.34 21.05 1.72
N TRP A 203 1.66 21.58 0.55
CA TRP A 203 2.99 22.02 0.14
C TRP A 203 3.45 23.16 1.06
N GLN A 204 3.88 22.84 2.27
CA GLN A 204 4.49 23.85 3.15
C GLN A 204 6.01 23.84 2.95
N HIS A 205 6.42 24.82 2.14
CA HIS A 205 7.71 25.50 1.96
C HIS A 205 9.01 24.81 2.34
#